data_AF-A0A4R8DVY2-F1
#
_entry.id   AF-A0A4R8DVY2-F1
#
_cell.length_a   1.000
_cell.length_b   1.000
_cell.length_c   1.000
_cell.angle_alpha   90.00
_cell.angle_beta   90.00
_cell.angle_gamma   90.00
#
_symmetry.space_group_name_H-M   'P 1'
#
loop_
_entity.id
_entity.type
_entity.pdbx_description
1 polymer ?
#
loop_
_entity_poly.entity_id
_entity_poly.type
_entity_poly.pdbx_seq_one_letter_code
_entity_poly.pdbx_strand_id
1 'polypeptide(L)'
;MTSPMSLQLAGHEVLARRWSKLRADVIVLERLARAGGAARWFMVRSPQEVTELYDKLLPGSRVSFYFAGGPHVGRDDERTRQQMFEEITSTGEIVLGYPSASDIVVEMDIISGPSELTEHLMHHPGGELVIWGTWPAQLDDGDKTVTLNLVDADGVLRSHPH
;
A
#
# COMPACT_ATOMS: atom_id res chain seq x y z
N MET A 1 -4.98 20.95 -14.76
CA MET A 1 -5.23 21.72 -13.52
C MET A 1 -4.94 20.78 -12.36
N THR A 2 -4.15 21.18 -11.38
CA THR A 2 -3.84 20.36 -10.19
C THR A 2 -5.10 20.24 -9.32
N SER A 3 -5.45 19.02 -8.90
CA SER A 3 -6.66 18.79 -8.10
C SER A 3 -6.50 19.33 -6.66
N PRO A 4 -7.59 19.69 -5.96
CA PRO A 4 -7.53 20.06 -4.53
C PRO A 4 -6.87 19.01 -3.65
N MET A 5 -7.07 17.72 -3.98
CA MET A 5 -6.45 16.58 -3.32
C MET A 5 -4.94 16.53 -3.53
N SER A 6 -4.47 16.72 -4.78
CA SER A 6 -3.04 16.77 -5.08
C SER A 6 -2.36 17.93 -4.34
N LEU A 7 -3.04 19.07 -4.18
CA LEU A 7 -2.56 20.20 -3.37
C LEU A 7 -2.49 19.87 -1.87
N GLN A 8 -3.51 19.19 -1.32
CA GLN A 8 -3.49 18.72 0.07
C GLN A 8 -2.29 17.80 0.33
N LEU A 9 -2.06 16.83 -0.55
CA LEU A 9 -0.97 15.87 -0.43
C LEU A 9 0.42 16.52 -0.60
N ALA A 10 0.57 17.42 -1.57
CA ALA A 10 1.81 18.16 -1.78
C ALA A 10 2.12 19.14 -0.64
N GLY A 11 1.09 19.73 -0.03
CA GLY A 11 1.22 20.65 1.10
C GLY A 11 1.39 19.99 2.47
N HIS A 12 1.25 18.65 2.57
CA HIS A 12 1.34 17.96 3.85
C HIS A 12 2.79 17.84 4.32
N GLU A 13 3.18 18.65 5.29
CA GLU A 13 4.58 18.81 5.74
C GLU A 13 5.26 17.49 6.10
N VAL A 14 4.56 16.60 6.80
CA VAL A 14 5.12 15.30 7.20
C VAL A 14 5.37 14.41 5.98
N LEU A 15 4.46 14.40 5.01
CA LEU A 15 4.63 13.59 3.79
C LEU A 15 5.75 14.15 2.93
N ALA A 16 5.78 15.47 2.71
CA ALA A 16 6.85 16.12 1.96
C ALA A 16 8.24 15.84 2.56
N ARG A 17 8.35 15.89 3.90
CA ARG A 17 9.57 15.54 4.63
C ARG A 17 9.94 14.06 4.49
N ARG A 18 8.98 13.16 4.37
CA ARG A 18 9.23 11.72 4.16
C ARG A 18 9.66 11.44 2.73
N TRP A 19 8.98 12.02 1.74
CA TRP A 19 9.33 11.86 0.33
C TRP A 19 10.72 12.37 0.00
N SER A 20 11.13 13.51 0.56
CA SER A 20 12.50 14.03 0.43
C SER A 20 13.58 13.14 1.06
N LYS A 21 13.19 12.21 1.94
CA LYS A 21 14.07 11.23 2.60
C LYS A 21 13.80 9.80 2.15
N LEU A 22 13.07 9.61 1.04
CA LEU A 22 12.72 8.30 0.52
C LEU A 22 14.02 7.52 0.24
N ARG A 23 14.24 6.43 0.99
CA ARG A 23 15.39 5.54 0.83
C ARG A 23 15.02 4.10 0.48
N ALA A 24 13.74 3.80 0.49
CA ALA A 24 13.17 2.48 0.29
C ALA A 24 11.79 2.62 -0.35
N ASP A 25 11.27 1.49 -0.81
CA ASP A 25 9.94 1.37 -1.37
C ASP A 25 8.87 1.72 -0.31
N VAL A 26 7.86 2.47 -0.72
CA VAL A 26 6.73 2.84 0.14
C VAL A 26 5.49 2.18 -0.37
N ILE A 27 4.85 1.41 0.51
CA ILE A 27 3.56 0.81 0.24
C ILE A 27 2.48 1.82 0.62
N VAL A 28 1.52 2.01 -0.28
CA VAL A 28 0.40 2.92 -0.08
C VAL A 28 -0.90 2.14 -0.20
N LEU A 29 -1.78 2.31 0.78
CA LEU A 29 -3.07 1.66 0.84
C LEU A 29 -4.17 2.72 0.83
N GLU A 30 -4.92 2.76 -0.26
CA GLU A 30 -6.15 3.54 -0.38
C GLU A 30 -7.35 2.67 0.00
N ARG A 31 -8.06 3.06 1.07
CA ARG A 31 -9.31 2.42 1.53
C ARG A 31 -10.51 3.20 0.99
N LEU A 32 -11.42 2.48 0.34
CA LEU A 32 -12.56 3.08 -0.34
C LEU A 32 -13.81 3.03 0.55
N ALA A 33 -14.24 4.19 1.06
CA ALA A 33 -15.35 4.30 2.01
C ALA A 33 -16.70 3.78 1.47
N ARG A 34 -16.92 3.79 0.14
CA ARG A 34 -18.21 3.42 -0.48
C ARG A 34 -18.22 2.06 -1.18
N ALA A 35 -17.14 1.29 -1.07
CA ALA A 35 -16.96 0.06 -1.83
C ALA A 35 -16.89 -1.19 -0.94
N GLY A 36 -17.55 -1.17 0.22
CA GLY A 36 -17.70 -2.37 1.07
C GLY A 36 -16.39 -2.96 1.58
N GLY A 37 -15.37 -2.13 1.84
CA GLY A 37 -14.06 -2.60 2.27
C GLY A 37 -13.05 -2.82 1.14
N ALA A 38 -13.41 -2.55 -0.12
CA ALA A 38 -12.45 -2.57 -1.22
C ALA A 38 -11.29 -1.58 -0.98
N ALA A 39 -10.12 -1.97 -1.44
CA ALA A 39 -8.91 -1.19 -1.30
C ALA A 39 -8.07 -1.23 -2.57
N ARG A 40 -7.24 -0.19 -2.75
CA ARG A 40 -6.27 -0.10 -3.84
C ARG A 40 -4.88 0.02 -3.25
N TRP A 41 -3.98 -0.79 -3.76
CA TRP A 41 -2.60 -0.85 -3.30
C TRP A 41 -1.68 -0.22 -4.33
N PHE A 42 -0.69 0.51 -3.83
CA PHE A 42 0.33 1.10 -4.65
C PHE A 42 1.71 0.88 -4.03
N MET A 43 2.72 0.85 -4.88
CA MET A 43 4.12 0.81 -4.50
C MET A 43 4.83 2.00 -5.15
N VAL A 44 5.40 2.88 -4.33
CA VAL A 44 6.13 4.06 -4.76
C VAL A 44 7.61 3.92 -4.41
N ARG A 45 8.45 4.00 -5.44
CA ARG A 45 9.89 3.76 -5.40
C ARG A 45 10.69 5.02 -5.72
N SER A 46 10.06 6.01 -6.35
CA SER A 46 10.73 7.23 -6.78
C SER A 46 9.89 8.49 -6.56
N PRO A 47 10.51 9.69 -6.48
CA PRO A 47 9.78 10.95 -6.41
C PRO A 47 8.84 11.21 -7.60
N GLN A 48 9.15 10.67 -8.77
CA GLN A 48 8.28 10.79 -9.95
C GLN A 48 6.98 10.00 -9.73
N GLU A 49 7.09 8.77 -9.22
CA GLU A 49 5.95 7.90 -8.89
C GLU A 49 5.06 8.49 -7.80
N VAL A 50 5.57 9.36 -6.92
CA VAL A 50 4.73 10.12 -5.96
C VAL A 50 3.73 11.00 -6.70
N THR A 51 4.15 11.65 -7.79
CA THR A 51 3.26 12.50 -8.58
C THR A 51 2.21 11.65 -9.29
N GLU A 52 2.62 10.52 -9.88
CA GLU A 52 1.72 9.57 -10.52
C GLU A 52 0.70 8.99 -9.54
N LEU A 53 1.12 8.70 -8.31
CA LEU A 53 0.22 8.25 -7.24
C LEU A 53 -0.86 9.29 -6.97
N TYR A 54 -0.49 10.56 -6.83
CA TYR A 54 -1.45 11.63 -6.52
C TYR A 54 -2.52 11.78 -7.61
N ASP A 55 -2.20 11.48 -8.86
CA ASP A 55 -3.16 11.51 -9.96
C ASP A 55 -4.07 10.27 -9.99
N LYS A 56 -3.65 9.15 -9.38
CA LYS A 56 -4.43 7.90 -9.33
C LYS A 56 -5.35 7.78 -8.11
N LEU A 57 -5.12 8.55 -7.05
CA LEU A 57 -5.94 8.52 -5.84
C LEU A 57 -7.35 9.08 -6.09
N LEU A 58 -8.32 8.53 -5.36
CA LEU A 58 -9.73 8.94 -5.46
C LEU A 58 -10.05 10.01 -4.42
N PRO A 59 -10.77 11.07 -4.79
CA PRO A 59 -11.24 12.06 -3.83
C PRO A 59 -12.11 11.43 -2.74
N GLY A 60 -11.97 11.94 -1.51
CA GLY A 60 -12.72 11.44 -0.35
C GLY A 60 -12.24 10.09 0.21
N SER A 61 -11.22 9.46 -0.39
CA SER A 61 -10.68 8.20 0.10
C SER A 61 -9.81 8.41 1.35
N ARG A 62 -9.57 7.31 2.08
CA ARG A 62 -8.61 7.28 3.19
C ARG A 62 -7.34 6.59 2.71
N VAL A 63 -6.19 7.25 2.82
CA VAL A 63 -4.92 6.75 2.31
C VAL A 63 -3.90 6.63 3.42
N SER A 64 -3.29 5.45 3.55
CA SER A 64 -2.17 5.17 4.46
C SER A 64 -0.88 4.99 3.66
N PHE A 65 0.18 5.66 4.11
CA PHE A 65 1.53 5.57 3.55
C PHE A 65 2.43 4.85 4.56
N TYR A 66 2.96 3.68 4.20
CA TYR A 66 3.83 2.87 5.05
C TYR A 66 5.28 3.04 4.60
N PHE A 67 6.00 3.92 5.30
CA PHE A 67 7.44 4.15 5.12
C PHE A 67 8.29 3.12 5.86
N ALA A 68 7.73 2.53 6.92
CA ALA A 68 8.26 1.38 7.64
C ALA A 68 7.12 0.68 8.39
N GLY A 69 7.27 -0.61 8.73
CA GLY A 69 6.30 -1.30 9.60
C GLY A 69 4.93 -1.61 8.95
N GLY A 70 4.86 -1.63 7.62
CA GLY A 70 3.74 -2.20 6.85
C GLY A 70 4.10 -3.58 6.29
N PRO A 71 3.50 -3.97 5.15
CA PRO A 71 3.87 -5.19 4.45
C PRO A 71 5.36 -5.23 4.11
N HIS A 72 5.91 -6.43 4.14
CA HIS A 72 7.26 -6.74 3.71
C HIS A 72 7.38 -6.60 2.19
N VAL A 73 8.57 -6.22 1.74
CA VAL A 73 8.95 -6.17 0.32
C VAL A 73 10.26 -6.95 0.18
N GLY A 74 10.32 -7.85 -0.78
CA GLY A 74 11.45 -8.74 -0.97
C GLY A 74 11.41 -9.43 -2.32
N ARG A 75 12.42 -10.25 -2.61
CA ARG A 75 12.40 -11.12 -3.78
C ARG A 75 11.73 -12.43 -3.42
N ASP A 76 10.94 -12.98 -4.34
CA ASP A 76 10.33 -14.28 -4.19
C ASP A 76 11.39 -15.39 -4.29
N ASP A 77 12.10 -15.61 -3.19
CA ASP A 77 13.12 -16.62 -2.99
C ASP A 77 12.75 -17.57 -1.83
N GLU A 78 13.52 -18.64 -1.65
CA GLU A 78 13.23 -19.66 -0.64
C GLU A 78 13.12 -19.09 0.78
N ARG A 79 13.98 -18.12 1.11
CA ARG A 79 13.96 -17.45 2.42
C ARG A 79 12.68 -16.65 2.61
N THR A 80 12.29 -15.88 1.61
CA THR A 80 11.09 -15.04 1.63
C THR A 80 9.82 -15.91 1.69
N ARG A 81 9.77 -16.99 0.90
CA ARG A 81 8.69 -17.98 0.97
C ARG A 81 8.58 -18.59 2.36
N GLN A 82 9.70 -18.97 2.97
CA GLN A 82 9.69 -19.48 4.34
C GLN A 82 9.08 -18.47 5.32
N GLN A 83 9.45 -17.19 5.21
CA GLN A 83 8.87 -16.13 6.05
C GLN A 83 7.36 -15.97 5.83
N MET A 84 6.89 -16.01 4.59
CA MET A 84 5.45 -16.00 4.28
C MET A 84 4.72 -17.18 4.93
N PHE A 85 5.29 -18.40 4.85
CA PHE A 85 4.70 -19.59 5.47
C PHE A 85 4.68 -19.50 7.00
N GLU A 86 5.72 -18.97 7.63
CA GLU A 86 5.76 -18.72 9.06
C GLU A 86 4.67 -17.73 9.49
N GLU A 87 4.55 -16.61 8.76
CA GLU A 87 3.58 -15.56 9.06
C GLU A 87 2.14 -16.04 8.86
N ILE A 88 1.81 -16.67 7.73
CA ILE A 88 0.46 -17.15 7.43
C ILE A 88 0.03 -18.29 8.38
N THR A 89 0.97 -19.10 8.86
CA THR A 89 0.68 -20.14 9.87
C THR A 89 0.35 -19.52 11.22
N SER A 90 0.99 -18.40 11.57
CA SER A 90 0.77 -17.69 12.84
C SER A 90 -0.51 -16.86 12.83
N THR A 91 -0.81 -16.22 11.70
CA THR A 91 -1.86 -15.19 11.58
C THR A 91 -3.14 -15.71 10.94
N GLY A 92 -3.07 -16.81 10.18
CA GLY A 92 -4.18 -17.41 9.46
C GLY A 92 -4.42 -16.80 8.07
N GLU A 93 -4.00 -15.56 7.84
CA GLU A 93 -4.16 -14.85 6.58
C GLU A 93 -3.00 -13.87 6.32
N ILE A 94 -2.64 -13.69 5.06
CA ILE A 94 -1.75 -12.61 4.62
C ILE A 94 -2.31 -11.96 3.36
N VAL A 95 -1.97 -10.69 3.14
CA VAL A 95 -2.05 -10.09 1.81
C VAL A 95 -0.76 -10.40 1.04
N LEU A 96 -0.87 -10.63 -0.25
CA LEU A 96 0.26 -10.93 -1.11
C LEU A 96 0.05 -10.33 -2.51
N GLY A 97 1.10 -9.78 -3.11
CA GLY A 97 1.02 -9.27 -4.48
C GLY A 97 2.39 -9.09 -5.13
N TYR A 98 2.39 -9.12 -6.45
CA TYR A 98 3.59 -9.06 -7.29
C TYR A 98 3.60 -7.73 -8.05
N PRO A 99 4.27 -6.69 -7.53
CA PRO A 99 4.26 -5.38 -8.16
C PRO A 99 5.02 -5.39 -9.49
N SER A 100 4.43 -4.79 -10.51
CA SER A 100 5.09 -4.59 -11.80
C SER A 100 6.24 -3.57 -11.71
N ALA A 101 7.23 -3.70 -12.59
CA ALA A 101 8.27 -2.69 -12.76
C ALA A 101 7.76 -1.43 -13.48
N SER A 102 6.66 -1.54 -14.24
CA SER A 102 6.15 -0.48 -15.12
C SER A 102 4.88 0.21 -14.61
N ASP A 103 4.34 -0.20 -13.47
CA ASP A 103 3.18 0.43 -12.85
C ASP A 103 3.38 0.51 -11.34
N ILE A 104 2.77 1.53 -10.74
CA ILE A 104 2.73 1.74 -9.30
C ILE A 104 1.55 1.02 -8.66
N VAL A 105 0.53 0.64 -9.44
CA VAL A 105 -0.62 -0.12 -8.91
C VAL A 105 -0.20 -1.56 -8.67
N VAL A 106 -0.61 -2.09 -7.52
CA VAL A 106 -0.34 -3.47 -7.13
C VAL A 106 -1.66 -4.18 -6.94
N GLU A 107 -1.84 -5.29 -7.65
CA GLU A 107 -2.91 -6.23 -7.36
C GLU A 107 -2.47 -7.09 -6.16
N MET A 108 -3.29 -7.09 -5.12
CA MET A 108 -3.03 -7.81 -3.87
C MET A 108 -4.18 -8.78 -3.64
N ASP A 109 -3.83 -10.03 -3.37
CA ASP A 109 -4.75 -11.09 -2.98
C ASP A 109 -4.68 -11.33 -1.48
N ILE A 110 -5.81 -11.75 -0.89
CA ILE A 110 -5.87 -12.22 0.50
C ILE A 110 -5.75 -13.74 0.46
N ILE A 111 -4.68 -14.27 1.04
CA ILE A 111 -4.36 -15.68 1.05
C ILE A 111 -4.69 -16.24 2.44
N SER A 112 -5.62 -17.19 2.50
CA SER A 112 -6.23 -17.74 3.71
C SER A 112 -5.66 -19.12 4.08
N GLY A 113 -4.35 -19.18 4.28
CA GLY A 113 -3.65 -20.33 4.85
C GLY A 113 -2.58 -20.96 3.93
N PRO A 114 -1.75 -21.89 4.47
CA PRO A 114 -0.57 -22.40 3.77
C PRO A 114 -0.86 -23.12 2.44
N SER A 115 -1.99 -23.82 2.33
CA SER A 115 -2.34 -24.55 1.11
C SER A 115 -2.61 -23.59 -0.05
N GLU A 116 -3.40 -22.54 0.19
CA GLU A 116 -3.68 -21.51 -0.82
C GLU A 116 -2.41 -20.74 -1.20
N LEU A 117 -1.54 -20.44 -0.21
CA LEU A 117 -0.25 -19.81 -0.49
C LEU A 117 0.61 -20.67 -1.42
N THR A 118 0.64 -21.99 -1.20
CA THR A 118 1.39 -22.92 -2.06
C THR A 118 0.86 -22.87 -3.48
N GLU A 119 -0.46 -22.95 -3.66
CA GLU A 119 -1.10 -22.86 -4.98
C GLU A 119 -0.79 -21.53 -5.65
N HIS A 120 -0.86 -20.43 -4.91
CA HIS A 120 -0.56 -19.09 -5.43
C HIS A 120 0.90 -19.00 -5.91
N LEU A 121 1.87 -19.38 -5.09
CA LEU A 121 3.30 -19.33 -5.42
C LEU A 121 3.70 -20.23 -6.61
N MET A 122 2.90 -21.25 -6.97
CA MET A 122 3.14 -22.08 -8.15
C MET A 122 2.83 -21.37 -9.47
N HIS A 123 1.99 -20.33 -9.44
CA HIS A 123 1.58 -19.58 -10.63
C HIS A 123 2.47 -18.36 -10.90
N HIS A 124 3.37 -18.01 -9.99
CA HIS A 124 4.24 -16.85 -10.10
C HIS A 124 5.71 -17.21 -10.30
N PRO A 125 6.45 -16.48 -11.17
CA PRO A 125 7.87 -16.75 -11.41
C PRO A 125 8.70 -16.43 -10.16
N GLY A 126 9.51 -17.39 -9.72
CA GLY A 126 10.48 -17.14 -8.66
C GLY A 126 11.49 -16.04 -9.03
N GLY A 127 11.92 -15.28 -8.05
CA GLY A 127 12.90 -14.19 -8.19
C GLY A 127 12.31 -12.81 -8.50
N GLU A 128 10.99 -12.73 -8.75
CA GLU A 128 10.28 -11.45 -8.88
C GLU A 128 10.19 -10.73 -7.54
N LEU A 129 9.87 -9.43 -7.60
CA LEU A 129 9.58 -8.68 -6.38
C LEU A 129 8.19 -9.10 -5.87
N VAL A 130 8.06 -9.25 -4.56
CA VAL A 130 6.81 -9.63 -3.90
C VAL A 130 6.60 -8.75 -2.68
N ILE A 131 5.35 -8.38 -2.46
CA ILE A 131 4.86 -7.67 -1.28
C ILE A 131 4.01 -8.64 -0.50
N TRP A 132 4.26 -8.80 0.80
CA TRP A 132 3.45 -9.68 1.64
C TRP A 132 3.36 -9.22 3.08
N GLY A 133 2.37 -9.74 3.79
CA GLY A 133 2.27 -9.63 5.25
C GLY A 133 0.82 -9.55 5.70
N THR A 134 0.57 -9.35 6.98
CA THR A 134 -0.80 -9.13 7.47
C THR A 134 -1.47 -7.90 6.86
N TRP A 135 -2.81 -7.92 6.79
CA TRP A 135 -3.59 -6.74 6.44
C TRP A 135 -3.27 -5.59 7.42
N PRO A 136 -2.69 -4.47 6.95
CA PRO A 136 -2.14 -3.47 7.84
C PRO A 136 -3.25 -2.69 8.55
N ALA A 137 -3.10 -2.59 9.86
CA ALA A 137 -3.98 -1.79 10.70
C ALA A 137 -3.93 -0.31 10.28
N GLN A 138 -4.99 0.43 10.64
CA GLN A 138 -4.96 1.88 10.52
C GLN A 138 -4.05 2.44 11.62
N LEU A 139 -2.82 2.81 11.24
CA LEU A 139 -1.85 3.44 12.12
C LEU A 139 -1.50 4.83 11.59
N ASP A 140 -1.20 5.74 12.50
CA ASP A 140 -0.67 7.06 12.21
C ASP A 140 0.27 7.46 13.35
N ASP A 141 1.55 7.17 13.18
CA ASP A 141 2.59 7.55 14.14
C ASP A 141 3.45 8.71 13.63
N GLY A 142 3.18 9.20 12.40
CA GLY A 142 3.92 10.27 11.75
C GLY A 142 5.37 9.93 11.39
N ASP A 143 5.84 8.72 11.75
CA ASP A 143 7.20 8.27 11.54
C ASP A 143 7.30 7.15 10.51
N LYS A 144 6.67 6.03 10.82
CA LYS A 144 6.65 4.83 10.00
C LYS A 144 5.40 4.77 9.14
N THR A 145 4.31 5.33 9.63
CA THR A 145 3.03 5.36 8.92
C THR A 145 2.39 6.74 9.01
N VAL A 146 1.88 7.23 7.90
CA VAL A 146 1.05 8.43 7.83
C VAL A 146 -0.29 8.06 7.22
N THR A 147 -1.41 8.38 7.87
CA THR A 147 -2.75 8.13 7.33
C THR A 147 -3.53 9.42 7.18
N LEU A 148 -4.10 9.68 6.00
CA LEU A 148 -4.85 10.89 5.69
C LEU A 148 -6.25 10.56 5.16
N ASN A 149 -7.22 11.41 5.48
CA ASN A 149 -8.48 11.48 4.74
C ASN A 149 -8.30 12.54 3.64
N LEU A 150 -8.55 12.15 2.40
CA LEU A 150 -8.44 13.05 1.26
C LEU A 150 -9.70 13.90 1.14
N VAL A 151 -9.53 15.14 0.70
CA VAL A 151 -10.66 16.00 0.32
C VAL A 151 -11.42 15.39 -0.84
N ASP A 152 -12.72 15.65 -0.89
CA ASP A 152 -13.56 15.35 -2.04
C ASP A 152 -13.18 16.20 -3.26
N ALA A 153 -13.78 15.91 -4.42
CA ALA A 153 -13.48 16.61 -5.68
C ALA A 153 -13.76 18.13 -5.63
N ASP A 154 -14.63 18.55 -4.72
CA ASP A 154 -14.95 19.96 -4.44
C ASP A 154 -14.00 20.62 -3.42
N GLY A 155 -12.98 19.89 -2.95
CA GLY A 155 -12.01 20.37 -1.97
C GLY A 155 -12.48 20.33 -0.52
N VAL A 156 -13.67 19.79 -0.25
CA VAL A 156 -14.20 19.69 1.12
C VAL A 156 -13.76 18.39 1.76
N LEU A 157 -13.22 18.47 2.97
CA LEU A 157 -12.97 17.28 3.79
C LEU A 157 -14.27 16.88 4.50
N ARG A 158 -14.87 15.76 4.10
CA ARG A 158 -16.05 15.22 4.78
C ARG A 158 -15.64 14.10 5.72
N SER A 159 -16.05 14.23 6.98
CA SER A 159 -15.98 13.13 7.94
C SER A 159 -16.99 12.07 7.51
N HIS A 160 -16.57 11.04 6.79
CA HIS A 160 -17.45 9.91 6.51
C HIS A 160 -17.79 9.19 7.83
N PRO A 161 -19.08 9.05 8.17
CA PRO A 161 -19.48 8.30 9.36
C PRO A 161 -19.02 6.85 9.20
N HIS A 162 -18.47 6.31 10.28
CA HIS A 162 -17.93 4.96 10.40
C HIS A 162 -18.94 3.88 10.06
#